data_AF-A0A1T5A5C3-F1
#
_entry.id   AF-A0A1T5A5C3-F1
#
_cell.length_a   1.000
_cell.length_b   1.000
_cell.length_c   1.000
_cell.angle_alpha   90.00
_cell.angle_beta   90.00
_cell.angle_gamma   90.00
#
_symmetry.space_group_name_H-M   'P 1'
#
loop_
_entity.id
_entity.type
_entity.pdbx_description
1 polymer ?
#
loop_
_entity_poly.entity_id
_entity_poly.type
_entity_poly.pdbx_seq_one_letter_code
_entity_poly.pdbx_strand_id
1 'polypeptide(L)'
;MLWKPSEVDYLENYYIANYTAAIYYKHAILTTKKPYLKRLFKSLYNHKKTLKQDLDKHILEARDQEYLNQLIAKCKEEVLRMQRKLNDAPNLKTGRICTEMENHFVKQLKHTLRLLTNGKLRNTLLFHKQSSKSLRNQITTVSKYLI
;
A
#
# COMPACT_ATOMS: atom_id res chain seq x y z
N MET A 1 21.16 -3.92 26.80
CA MET A 1 20.34 -5.00 26.22
C MET A 1 20.12 -4.70 24.74
N LEU A 2 20.66 -5.53 23.85
CA LEU A 2 20.39 -5.44 22.41
C LEU A 2 18.92 -5.84 22.18
N TRP A 3 18.05 -4.86 21.96
CA TRP A 3 16.66 -5.12 21.55
C TRP A 3 16.68 -5.92 20.26
N LYS A 4 16.21 -7.17 20.28
CA LYS A 4 15.95 -7.91 19.05
C LYS A 4 14.86 -7.13 18.28
N PRO A 5 15.06 -6.79 17.00
CA PRO A 5 14.01 -6.15 16.20
C PRO A 5 12.76 -7.04 16.24
N SER A 6 11.61 -6.45 16.53
CA SER A 6 10.33 -7.14 16.36
C SER A 6 10.13 -7.34 14.86
N GLU A 7 9.54 -8.46 14.45
CA GLU A 7 9.24 -8.66 13.02
C GLU A 7 8.32 -7.59 12.43
N VAL A 8 7.57 -6.90 13.30
CA VAL A 8 6.76 -5.73 12.95
C VAL A 8 7.62 -4.57 12.45
N ASP A 9 8.89 -4.46 12.86
CA ASP A 9 9.80 -3.43 12.39
C ASP A 9 10.12 -3.62 10.89
N TYR A 10 10.04 -4.86 10.38
CA TYR A 10 10.15 -5.14 8.94
C TYR A 10 8.87 -4.80 8.16
N LEU A 11 7.74 -4.55 8.84
CA LEU A 11 6.50 -4.13 8.21
C LEU A 11 6.47 -2.63 7.89
N GLU A 12 7.35 -1.81 8.48
CA GLU A 12 7.28 -0.34 8.39
C GLU A 12 7.17 0.13 6.92
N ASN A 13 8.14 -0.26 6.09
CA ASN A 13 8.18 0.16 4.68
C ASN A 13 6.97 -0.36 3.89
N TYR A 14 6.49 -1.57 4.21
CA TYR A 14 5.33 -2.16 3.56
C TYR A 14 4.03 -1.47 3.98
N TYR A 15 3.91 -1.12 5.26
CA TYR A 15 2.77 -0.40 5.81
C TYR A 15 2.69 1.01 5.22
N ILE A 16 3.82 1.72 5.14
CA ILE A 16 3.91 3.03 4.48
C ILE A 16 3.50 2.91 3.02
N ALA A 17 4.03 1.92 2.28
CA ALA A 17 3.67 1.70 0.88
C ALA A 17 2.17 1.40 0.69
N ASN A 18 1.56 0.61 1.60
CA ASN A 18 0.12 0.34 1.60
C ASN A 18 -0.71 1.61 1.80
N TYR A 19 -0.34 2.41 2.81
CA TYR A 19 -1.04 3.64 3.17
C TYR A 19 -0.97 4.66 2.04
N THR A 20 0.23 4.87 1.51
CA THR A 20 0.52 5.68 0.34
C THR A 20 -0.35 5.31 -0.86
N ALA A 21 -0.38 4.02 -1.23
CA ALA A 21 -1.19 3.55 -2.35
C ALA A 21 -2.68 3.81 -2.12
N ALA A 22 -3.19 3.61 -0.90
CA ALA A 22 -4.58 3.87 -0.55
C ALA A 22 -4.97 5.35 -0.76
N ILE A 23 -4.14 6.29 -0.31
CA ILE A 23 -4.39 7.73 -0.51
C ILE A 23 -4.42 8.06 -2.00
N TYR A 24 -3.54 7.48 -2.80
CA TYR A 24 -3.53 7.69 -4.24
C TYR A 24 -4.77 7.15 -4.94
N TYR A 25 -5.21 5.94 -4.59
CA TYR A 25 -6.44 5.40 -5.14
C TYR A 25 -7.64 6.27 -4.75
N LYS A 26 -7.68 6.78 -3.52
CA LYS A 26 -8.71 7.74 -3.09
C LYS A 26 -8.72 8.99 -3.97
N HIS A 27 -7.54 9.57 -4.25
CA HIS A 27 -7.42 10.72 -5.15
C HIS A 27 -7.87 10.36 -6.59
N ALA A 28 -7.41 9.23 -7.12
CA ALA A 28 -7.74 8.78 -8.47
C ALA A 28 -9.25 8.50 -8.67
N ILE A 29 -9.94 8.02 -7.62
CA ILE A 29 -11.41 7.85 -7.62
C ILE A 29 -12.13 9.19 -7.79
N LEU A 30 -11.60 10.26 -7.20
CA LEU A 30 -12.20 11.59 -7.25
C LEU A 30 -11.93 12.30 -8.59
N THR A 31 -10.75 12.09 -9.18
CA THR A 31 -10.33 12.81 -10.38
C THR A 31 -10.69 12.10 -11.69
N THR A 32 -10.83 10.76 -11.68
CA THR A 32 -11.11 10.03 -12.93
C THR A 32 -12.57 10.18 -13.39
N LYS A 33 -12.75 10.53 -14.66
CA LYS A 33 -14.06 10.58 -15.32
C LYS A 33 -14.48 9.22 -15.90
N LYS A 34 -13.54 8.28 -16.09
CA LYS A 34 -13.81 6.97 -16.71
C LYS A 34 -14.45 6.02 -15.67
N PRO A 35 -15.71 5.57 -15.86
CA PRO A 35 -16.41 4.75 -14.85
C PRO A 35 -15.70 3.45 -14.52
N TYR A 36 -15.13 2.78 -15.52
CA TYR A 36 -14.37 1.54 -15.36
C TYR A 36 -13.13 1.74 -14.46
N LEU A 37 -12.35 2.80 -14.71
CA LEU A 37 -11.19 3.13 -13.88
C LEU A 37 -11.59 3.46 -12.44
N LYS A 38 -12.69 4.19 -12.28
CA LYS A 38 -13.22 4.53 -10.95
C LYS A 38 -13.58 3.28 -10.16
N ARG A 39 -14.19 2.27 -10.79
CA ARG A 39 -14.48 0.97 -10.17
C ARG A 39 -13.20 0.23 -9.77
N LEU A 40 -12.22 0.16 -10.67
CA LEU A 40 -10.93 -0.48 -10.40
C LEU A 40 -10.21 0.18 -9.20
N PHE A 41 -10.12 1.51 -9.18
CA PHE A 41 -9.49 2.24 -8.08
C PHE A 41 -10.25 2.07 -6.76
N LYS A 42 -11.58 2.00 -6.77
CA LYS A 42 -12.37 1.66 -5.58
C LYS A 42 -12.02 0.27 -5.04
N SER A 43 -11.92 -0.73 -5.90
CA SER A 43 -11.56 -2.09 -5.48
C SER A 43 -10.14 -2.15 -4.91
N LEU A 44 -9.18 -1.46 -5.54
CA LEU A 44 -7.81 -1.33 -5.03
C LEU A 44 -7.77 -0.62 -3.67
N TYR A 45 -8.48 0.50 -3.53
CA TYR A 45 -8.59 1.23 -2.26
C TYR A 45 -9.16 0.36 -1.14
N ASN A 46 -10.25 -0.36 -1.42
CA ASN A 46 -10.88 -1.25 -0.44
C ASN A 46 -9.92 -2.38 -0.02
N HIS A 47 -9.18 -2.96 -0.97
CA HIS A 47 -8.14 -3.95 -0.66
C HIS A 47 -7.08 -3.39 0.30
N LYS A 48 -6.53 -2.20 0.01
CA LYS A 48 -5.52 -1.55 0.88
C LYS A 48 -6.09 -1.20 2.26
N LYS A 49 -7.38 -0.84 2.34
CA LYS A 49 -8.09 -0.57 3.60
C LYS A 49 -8.18 -1.84 4.46
N THR A 50 -8.64 -2.95 3.88
CA THR A 50 -8.73 -4.24 4.61
C THR A 50 -7.34 -4.71 5.05
N LEU A 51 -6.34 -4.63 4.17
CA LEU A 51 -4.96 -4.96 4.52
C LEU A 51 -4.45 -4.08 5.68
N LYS A 52 -4.74 -2.78 5.68
CA LYS A 52 -4.34 -1.89 6.79
C LYS A 52 -4.95 -2.36 8.11
N GLN A 53 -6.24 -2.69 8.14
CA GLN A 53 -6.90 -3.16 9.36
C GLN A 53 -6.26 -4.43 9.91
N ASP A 54 -5.92 -5.38 9.04
CA ASP A 54 -5.22 -6.60 9.45
C ASP A 54 -3.80 -6.30 9.95
N LEU A 55 -3.07 -5.39 9.29
CA LEU A 55 -1.74 -4.96 9.74
C LEU A 55 -1.81 -4.23 11.09
N ASP A 56 -2.77 -3.34 11.29
CA ASP A 56 -2.97 -2.64 12.56
C ASP A 56 -3.17 -3.66 13.70
N LYS A 57 -3.97 -4.70 13.46
CA LYS A 57 -4.20 -5.78 14.42
C LYS A 57 -2.89 -6.52 14.76
N HIS A 58 -2.10 -6.91 13.75
CA HIS A 58 -0.82 -7.58 13.98
C HIS A 58 0.19 -6.67 14.70
N ILE A 59 0.19 -5.38 14.41
CA ILE A 59 1.03 -4.38 15.09
C ILE A 59 0.62 -4.30 16.57
N LEU A 60 -0.67 -4.14 16.87
CA LEU A 60 -1.17 -4.04 18.24
C LEU A 60 -1.04 -5.35 19.05
N GLU A 61 -1.00 -6.50 18.39
CA GLU A 61 -0.71 -7.79 19.04
C GLU A 61 0.77 -7.92 19.46
N ALA A 62 1.69 -7.22 18.80
CA ALA A 62 3.14 -7.35 19.00
C ALA A 62 3.84 -6.08 19.56
N ARG A 63 3.16 -4.94 19.50
CA ARG A 63 3.58 -3.60 19.91
C ARG A 63 2.36 -2.86 20.48
N ASP A 64 2.54 -1.62 20.90
CA ASP A 64 1.48 -0.79 21.48
C ASP A 64 0.85 0.19 20.49
N GLN A 65 -0.16 0.91 20.98
CA GLN A 65 -0.84 1.97 20.23
C GLN A 65 0.08 3.15 19.91
N GLU A 66 1.08 3.43 20.75
CA GLU A 66 2.03 4.52 20.54
C GLU A 66 2.88 4.25 19.28
N TYR A 67 3.42 3.04 19.16
CA TYR A 67 4.16 2.62 17.97
C TYR A 67 3.29 2.73 16.70
N LEU A 68 2.04 2.28 16.76
CA LEU A 68 1.12 2.40 15.61
C LEU A 68 0.88 3.87 15.24
N ASN A 69 0.75 4.77 16.23
CA ASN A 69 0.58 6.20 16.00
C ASN A 69 1.83 6.83 15.35
N GLN A 70 3.02 6.46 15.79
CA GLN A 70 4.29 6.89 15.19
C GLN A 70 4.38 6.44 13.73
N LEU A 71 4.00 5.20 13.43
CA LEU A 71 3.98 4.67 12.07
C LEU A 71 2.99 5.42 11.18
N ILE A 72 1.80 5.75 11.70
CA ILE A 72 0.81 6.57 10.98
C ILE A 72 1.35 7.98 10.72
N ALA A 73 2.11 8.58 11.65
CA ALA A 73 2.74 9.87 11.44
C ALA A 73 3.75 9.83 10.28
N LYS A 74 4.63 8.81 10.24
CA LYS A 74 5.55 8.58 9.12
C LYS A 74 4.82 8.43 7.78
N CYS A 75 3.69 7.70 7.77
CA CYS A 75 2.86 7.58 6.57
C CYS A 75 2.36 8.94 6.06
N LYS A 76 1.92 9.84 6.96
CA LYS A 76 1.44 11.18 6.59
C LYS A 76 2.57 12.02 5.99
N GLU A 77 3.77 11.94 6.56
CA GLU A 77 4.95 12.64 6.02
C GLU A 77 5.28 12.18 4.59
N GLU A 78 5.27 10.87 4.33
CA GLU A 78 5.52 10.36 2.98
C GLU A 78 4.42 10.75 1.99
N VAL A 79 3.15 10.75 2.42
CA VAL A 79 2.06 11.27 1.58
C VAL A 79 2.30 12.72 1.18
N LEU A 80 2.73 13.58 2.12
CA LEU A 80 3.07 14.97 1.82
C LEU A 80 4.26 15.08 0.85
N ARG A 81 5.32 14.29 1.05
CA ARG A 81 6.50 14.27 0.16
C ARG A 81 6.12 13.88 -1.26
N MET A 82 5.28 12.86 -1.43
CA MET A 82 4.83 12.45 -2.76
C MET A 82 3.87 13.45 -3.40
N GLN A 83 2.95 14.05 -2.63
CA GLN A 83 2.06 15.09 -3.14
C GLN A 83 2.85 16.27 -3.72
N ARG A 84 3.91 16.70 -3.04
CA ARG A 84 4.83 17.73 -3.57
C ARG A 84 5.43 17.30 -4.91
N LYS A 85 6.01 16.09 -4.98
CA LYS A 85 6.59 15.54 -6.23
C LYS A 85 5.60 15.49 -7.40
N LEU A 86 4.32 15.26 -7.14
CA LEU A 86 3.31 15.27 -8.20
C LEU A 86 2.88 16.66 -8.65
N ASN A 87 2.81 17.61 -7.72
CA ASN A 87 2.58 19.01 -8.07
C ASN A 87 3.70 19.54 -8.97
N ASP A 88 4.94 19.09 -8.75
CA ASP A 88 6.11 19.45 -9.55
C ASP A 88 6.12 18.77 -10.94
N ALA A 89 5.28 17.74 -11.16
CA ALA A 89 5.22 16.97 -12.39
C ALA A 89 3.77 16.80 -12.91
N PRO A 90 3.13 17.92 -13.35
CA PRO A 90 1.69 17.98 -13.65
C PRO A 90 1.24 17.09 -14.81
N ASN A 91 2.16 16.61 -15.65
CA ASN A 91 1.87 15.79 -16.82
C ASN A 91 1.85 14.28 -16.56
N LEU A 92 2.07 13.82 -15.31
CA LEU A 92 1.98 12.40 -14.98
C LEU A 92 0.52 11.93 -14.99
N LYS A 93 0.15 11.13 -16.01
CA LYS A 93 -1.16 10.50 -16.08
C LYS A 93 -1.42 9.67 -14.81
N THR A 94 -2.56 9.90 -14.16
CA THR A 94 -2.99 9.24 -12.90
C THR A 94 -2.79 7.72 -12.91
N GLY A 95 -3.05 7.09 -14.05
CA GLY A 95 -2.91 5.65 -14.17
C GLY A 95 -1.47 5.11 -14.15
N ARG A 96 -0.49 5.91 -14.63
CA ARG A 96 0.94 5.57 -14.53
C ARG A 96 1.38 5.61 -13.07
N ILE A 97 0.99 6.65 -12.34
CA ILE A 97 1.23 6.77 -10.89
C ILE A 97 0.65 5.57 -10.15
N CYS A 98 -0.61 5.22 -10.41
CA CYS A 98 -1.24 4.06 -9.76
C CYS A 98 -0.49 2.74 -10.07
N THR A 99 0.05 2.59 -11.27
CA THR A 99 0.86 1.41 -11.65
C THR A 99 2.19 1.38 -10.91
N GLU A 100 2.89 2.51 -10.83
CA GLU A 100 4.15 2.66 -10.12
C GLU A 100 3.97 2.38 -8.61
N MET A 101 2.89 2.90 -8.01
CA MET A 101 2.54 2.65 -6.62
C MET A 101 2.27 1.16 -6.37
N GLU A 102 1.51 0.49 -7.24
CA GLU A 102 1.22 -0.94 -7.08
C GLU A 102 2.49 -1.79 -7.26
N ASN A 103 3.37 -1.42 -8.20
CA ASN A 103 4.66 -2.10 -8.38
C ASN A 103 5.57 -1.91 -7.16
N HIS A 104 5.65 -0.70 -6.61
CA HIS A 104 6.39 -0.42 -5.39
C HIS A 104 5.84 -1.24 -4.21
N PHE A 105 4.52 -1.22 -4.02
CA PHE A 105 3.83 -2.02 -3.01
C PHE A 105 4.18 -3.52 -3.11
N VAL A 106 4.13 -4.09 -4.33
CA VAL A 106 4.47 -5.51 -4.54
C VAL A 106 5.94 -5.80 -4.26
N LYS A 107 6.85 -4.86 -4.59
CA LYS A 107 8.27 -4.98 -4.24
C LYS A 107 8.44 -5.04 -2.73
N GLN A 108 7.78 -4.16 -1.99
CA GLN A 108 7.82 -4.15 -0.52
C GLN A 108 7.21 -5.42 0.08
N LEU A 109 6.09 -5.91 -0.47
CA LEU A 109 5.48 -7.17 -0.04
C LEU A 109 6.44 -8.35 -0.18
N LYS A 110 7.11 -8.47 -1.34
CA LYS A 110 8.09 -9.55 -1.58
C LYS A 110 9.28 -9.45 -0.64
N HIS A 111 9.77 -8.24 -0.39
CA HIS A 111 10.88 -8.00 0.53
C HIS A 111 10.48 -8.39 1.96
N THR A 112 9.34 -7.90 2.43
CA THR A 112 8.79 -8.20 3.76
C THR A 112 8.58 -9.69 3.97
N LEU A 113 7.94 -10.39 3.01
CA LEU A 113 7.73 -11.84 3.08
C LEU A 113 9.02 -12.68 3.17
N ARG A 114 10.17 -12.15 2.74
CA ARG A 114 11.48 -12.82 2.90
C ARG A 114 12.06 -12.67 4.30
N LEU A 115 11.66 -11.62 5.03
CA LEU A 115 12.19 -11.30 6.35
C LEU A 115 11.32 -11.87 7.49
N LEU A 116 10.03 -12.14 7.22
CA LEU A 116 9.09 -12.64 8.22
C LEU A 116 9.24 -14.15 8.48
N THR A 117 9.33 -14.51 9.75
CA THR A 117 9.28 -15.90 10.24
C THR A 117 7.97 -16.20 10.99
N ASN A 118 7.23 -15.18 11.45
CA ASN A 118 5.91 -15.32 12.07
C ASN A 118 4.88 -15.85 11.06
N GLY A 119 4.42 -17.09 11.28
CA GLY A 119 3.48 -17.77 10.40
C GLY A 119 2.12 -17.08 10.26
N LYS A 120 1.58 -16.49 11.34
CA LYS A 120 0.26 -15.82 11.32
C LYS A 120 0.31 -14.57 10.45
N LEU A 121 1.31 -13.72 10.66
CA LEU A 121 1.52 -12.50 9.88
C LEU A 121 1.84 -12.82 8.41
N ARG A 122 2.71 -13.80 8.18
CA ARG A 122 3.06 -14.26 6.82
C ARG A 122 1.83 -14.79 6.07
N ASN A 123 0.97 -15.57 6.73
CA ASN A 123 -0.28 -16.08 6.13
C ASN A 123 -1.24 -14.94 5.76
N THR A 124 -1.40 -13.93 6.63
CA THR A 124 -2.18 -12.73 6.31
C THR A 124 -1.63 -12.03 5.06
N LEU A 125 -0.32 -11.83 4.96
CA LEU A 125 0.29 -11.21 3.79
C LEU A 125 0.12 -12.03 2.50
N LEU A 126 0.23 -13.37 2.59
CA LEU A 126 0.02 -14.26 1.46
C LEU A 126 -1.44 -14.28 1.00
N PHE A 127 -2.39 -14.23 1.93
CA PHE A 127 -3.82 -14.08 1.60
C PHE A 127 -4.06 -12.79 0.81
N HIS A 128 -3.54 -11.66 1.30
CA HIS A 128 -3.68 -10.37 0.61
C HIS A 128 -2.97 -10.32 -0.75
N LYS A 129 -1.83 -11.00 -0.88
CA LYS A 129 -1.13 -11.18 -2.17
C LYS A 129 -2.02 -11.90 -3.18
N GLN A 130 -2.70 -12.96 -2.75
CA GLN A 130 -3.55 -13.76 -3.62
C GLN A 130 -4.82 -12.99 -4.00
N SER A 131 -5.48 -12.35 -3.02
CA SER A 131 -6.73 -11.61 -3.25
C SER A 131 -6.53 -10.38 -4.17
N SER A 132 -5.35 -9.75 -4.14
CA SER A 132 -5.03 -8.60 -5.00
C SER A 132 -4.54 -8.97 -6.41
N LYS A 133 -4.28 -10.25 -6.70
CA LYS A 133 -3.67 -10.68 -7.98
C LYS A 133 -4.49 -10.24 -9.20
N SER A 134 -5.81 -10.39 -9.14
CA SER A 134 -6.71 -9.98 -10.23
C SER A 134 -6.69 -8.46 -10.44
N LEU A 135 -6.76 -7.68 -9.35
CA LEU A 135 -6.70 -6.21 -9.40
C LEU A 135 -5.37 -5.73 -9.98
N ARG A 136 -4.27 -6.41 -9.64
CA ARG A 136 -2.94 -6.11 -10.18
C ARG A 136 -2.84 -6.37 -11.68
N ASN A 137 -3.44 -7.45 -12.16
CA ASN A 137 -3.48 -7.73 -13.59
C ASN A 137 -4.31 -6.67 -14.32
N GLN A 138 -5.46 -6.29 -13.76
CA GLN A 138 -6.31 -5.24 -14.33
C GLN A 138 -5.57 -3.89 -14.42
N ILE A 139 -4.92 -3.44 -13.35
CA ILE A 139 -4.19 -2.15 -13.38
C ILE A 139 -3.03 -2.18 -14.37
N THR A 140 -2.33 -3.31 -14.50
CA THR A 140 -1.23 -3.46 -15.47
C THR A 140 -1.76 -3.42 -16.90
N THR A 141 -2.87 -4.10 -17.19
CA THR A 141 -3.52 -4.08 -18.51
C THR A 141 -4.00 -2.68 -18.86
N VAL A 142 -4.70 -2.02 -17.95
CA VAL A 142 -5.16 -0.64 -18.17
C VAL A 142 -4.00 0.30 -18.43
N SER A 143 -2.88 0.15 -17.71
CA SER A 143 -1.65 0.94 -17.92
C SER A 143 -1.05 0.75 -19.31
N LYS A 144 -1.20 -0.44 -19.90
CA LYS A 144 -0.70 -0.74 -21.25
C LYS A 144 -1.60 -0.23 -22.37
N TYR A 145 -2.92 -0.19 -22.16
CA TYR A 145 -3.90 -0.01 -23.25
C TYR A 145 -4.79 1.23 -23.13
N LEU A 146 -4.90 1.87 -21.97
CA LEU A 146 -5.93 2.89 -21.69
C LEU A 146 -5.41 4.18 -21.04
N ILE A 147 -4.13 4.24 -20.69
CA ILE A 147 -3.42 5.35 -20.06
C ILE A 147 -2.22 5.69 -20.93
#